data_AF-A0A946HJ87-F1
#
_entry.id   AF-A0A946HJ87-F1
#
_cell.length_a   1.000
_cell.length_b   1.000
_cell.length_c   1.000
_cell.angle_alpha   90.00
_cell.angle_beta   90.00
_cell.angle_gamma   90.00
#
_symmetry.space_group_name_H-M   'P 1'
#
loop_
_entity.id
_entity.type
_entity.pdbx_description
1 polymer ?
#
loop_
_entity_poly.entity_id
_entity_poly.type
_entity_poly.pdbx_seq_one_letter_code
_entity_poly.pdbx_strand_id
1 'polypeptide(L)' 'INSADGPVLAYCASGTRSTVIWALGQIGTLPVDEILNQAAQAGYDLSGLRPTLQGLSTND' A
#
# COMPACT_ATOMS: atom_id res chain seq x y z
N ILE A 1 -12.17 5.14 1.11
CA ILE A 1 -12.61 4.31 2.26
C ILE A 1 -13.23 5.13 3.39
N ASN A 2 -12.99 6.44 3.44
CA ASN A 2 -13.34 7.30 4.59
C ASN A 2 -14.85 7.54 4.80
N SER A 3 -15.70 7.09 3.87
CA SER A 3 -17.16 7.23 3.96
C SER A 3 -17.86 5.94 4.41
N ALA A 4 -17.11 4.93 4.83
CA ALA A 4 -17.70 3.71 5.39
C ALA A 4 -18.00 3.91 6.88
N ASP A 5 -19.19 3.51 7.32
CA ASP A 5 -19.63 3.64 8.72
C ASP A 5 -18.97 2.61 9.67
N GLY A 6 -18.03 1.80 9.18
CA GLY A 6 -17.35 0.75 9.94
C GLY A 6 -16.06 0.24 9.27
N PRO A 7 -15.44 -0.80 9.84
CA PRO A 7 -14.21 -1.37 9.29
C PRO A 7 -14.37 -1.83 7.84
N VAL A 8 -13.37 -1.53 7.01
CA VAL A 8 -13.37 -1.90 5.59
C VAL A 8 -12.39 -3.05 5.37
N LEU A 9 -12.87 -4.13 4.76
CA LEU A 9 -12.04 -5.24 4.29
C LEU A 9 -11.94 -5.21 2.76
N ALA A 10 -10.73 -5.09 2.24
CA ALA A 10 -10.44 -5.34 0.83
C ALA A 10 -10.02 -6.80 0.63
N TYR A 11 -10.57 -7.47 -0.38
CA TYR A 11 -10.27 -8.88 -0.66
C TYR A 11 -9.82 -9.11 -2.10
N CYS A 12 -8.84 -9.99 -2.25
CA CYS A 12 -8.53 -10.68 -3.50
C CYS A 12 -8.02 -12.08 -3.17
N ALA A 13 -8.02 -13.00 -4.14
CA ALA A 13 -7.74 -14.43 -3.92
C ALA A 13 -6.45 -14.72 -3.11
N SER A 14 -5.38 -13.96 -3.32
CA SER A 14 -4.09 -14.12 -2.62
C SER A 14 -3.76 -12.96 -1.68
N GLY A 15 -4.64 -11.98 -1.52
CA GLY A 15 -4.36 -10.72 -0.80
C GLY A 15 -3.45 -9.73 -1.53
N THR A 16 -2.57 -10.17 -2.44
CA THR A 16 -1.56 -9.33 -3.11
C THR A 16 -2.14 -8.07 -3.76
N ARG A 17 -3.22 -8.18 -4.54
CA ARG A 17 -3.83 -7.00 -5.21
C ARG A 17 -4.42 -6.01 -4.22
N SER A 18 -5.00 -6.50 -3.13
CA SER A 18 -5.55 -5.65 -2.07
C SER A 18 -4.43 -4.91 -1.34
N THR A 19 -3.30 -5.56 -1.07
CA THR A 19 -2.12 -4.91 -0.46
C THR A 19 -1.50 -3.88 -1.40
N VAL A 20 -1.43 -4.16 -2.72
CA VAL A 20 -0.95 -3.17 -3.70
C VAL A 20 -1.83 -1.93 -3.72
N ILE A 21 -3.16 -2.09 -3.73
CA ILE A 21 -4.09 -0.94 -3.69
C ILE A 21 -3.94 -0.16 -2.38
N TRP A 22 -3.79 -0.85 -1.26
CA TRP A 22 -3.52 -0.21 0.03
C TRP A 22 -2.22 0.62 -0.01
N ALA A 23 -1.13 0.05 -0.52
CA ALA A 23 0.18 0.69 -0.63
C ALA A 23 0.14 1.96 -1.50
N LEU A 24 -0.53 1.90 -2.65
CA LEU A 24 -0.75 3.07 -3.51
C LEU A 24 -1.56 4.15 -2.79
N GLY A 25 -2.56 3.76 -1.99
CA GLY A 25 -3.37 4.68 -1.20
C GLY A 25 -2.63 5.35 -0.02
N GLN A 26 -1.45 4.84 0.38
CA GLN A 26 -0.63 5.44 1.44
C GLN A 26 0.36 6.49 0.91
N ILE A 27 0.54 6.61 -0.40
CA ILE A 27 1.45 7.59 -1.00
C ILE A 27 1.06 9.00 -0.54
N GLY A 28 2.05 9.78 -0.11
CA GLY A 28 1.86 11.12 0.46
C GLY A 28 1.37 11.14 1.91
N THR A 29 1.06 9.99 2.49
CA THR A 29 0.76 9.83 3.94
C THR A 29 1.90 9.15 4.68
N LEU A 30 2.50 8.12 4.08
CA LEU A 30 3.64 7.39 4.63
C LEU A 30 4.85 7.45 3.69
N PRO A 31 6.10 7.47 4.21
CA PRO A 31 7.30 7.28 3.40
C PRO A 31 7.28 5.93 2.67
N VAL A 32 7.86 5.87 1.47
CA VAL A 32 7.87 4.65 0.64
C VAL A 32 8.49 3.46 1.38
N ASP A 33 9.55 3.69 2.16
CA ASP A 33 10.18 2.62 2.97
C ASP A 33 9.23 2.05 4.02
N GLU A 34 8.39 2.89 4.63
CA GLU A 34 7.42 2.43 5.63
C GLU A 34 6.28 1.63 4.97
N ILE A 35 5.79 2.08 3.81
CA ILE A 35 4.79 1.34 3.02
C ILE A 35 5.29 -0.07 2.69
N LEU A 36 6.53 -0.19 2.21
CA LEU A 36 7.14 -1.46 1.86
C LEU A 36 7.37 -2.36 3.09
N ASN A 37 7.82 -1.78 4.20
CA ASN A 37 8.05 -2.51 5.44
C ASN A 37 6.73 -3.07 6.01
N GLN A 38 5.66 -2.26 6.05
CA GLN A 38 4.36 -2.73 6.53
C GLN A 38 3.78 -3.84 5.65
N ALA A 39 3.91 -3.73 4.32
CA ALA A 39 3.49 -4.81 3.41
C ALA A 39 4.29 -6.10 3.65
N ALA A 40 5.60 -6.01 3.83
CA ALA A 40 6.47 -7.16 4.11
C ALA A 40 6.13 -7.83 5.46
N GLN A 41 5.84 -7.05 6.50
CA GLN A 41 5.37 -7.56 7.80
C GLN A 41 4.04 -8.31 7.70
N ALA A 42 3.18 -7.92 6.75
CA ALA A 42 1.94 -8.62 6.43
C ALA A 42 2.13 -9.82 5.48
N GLY A 43 3.37 -10.17 5.12
CA GLY A 43 3.70 -11.31 4.27
C GLY A 43 3.65 -11.03 2.77
N TYR A 44 3.62 -9.75 2.35
CA TYR A 44 3.59 -9.35 0.94
C TYR A 44 4.89 -8.66 0.54
N ASP A 45 5.70 -9.31 -0.29
CA ASP A 45 6.86 -8.67 -0.90
C ASP A 45 6.41 -7.74 -2.05
N LEU A 46 6.51 -6.43 -1.80
CA LEU A 46 6.23 -5.39 -2.79
C LEU A 46 7.49 -4.63 -3.23
N SER A 47 8.69 -5.15 -2.93
CA SER A 47 9.96 -4.49 -3.23
C SER A 47 10.10 -4.06 -4.70
N GLY A 48 9.60 -4.89 -5.63
CA GLY A 48 9.57 -4.58 -7.06
C GLY A 48 8.72 -3.37 -7.46
N LEU A 49 7.82 -2.89 -6.59
CA LEU A 49 7.01 -1.70 -6.83
C LEU A 49 7.67 -0.41 -6.36
N ARG A 50 8.85 -0.46 -5.71
CA ARG A 50 9.54 0.73 -5.20
C ARG A 50 9.67 1.86 -6.25
N PRO A 51 10.11 1.61 -7.51
CA PRO A 51 10.23 2.67 -8.50
C PRO A 51 8.88 3.35 -8.80
N THR A 52 7.80 2.57 -8.82
CA THR A 52 6.44 3.09 -9.03
C THR A 52 5.98 3.93 -7.84
N LEU A 53 6.19 3.44 -6.60
CA LEU A 53 5.81 4.17 -5.39
C LEU A 53 6.56 5.51 -5.28
N GLN A 54 7.87 5.52 -5.57
CA GLN A 54 8.68 6.75 -5.59
C GLN A 54 8.29 7.69 -6.73
N GLY A 55 8.05 7.16 -7.93
CA GLY A 55 7.65 7.97 -9.08
C GLY A 55 6.29 8.66 -8.89
N LEU A 56 5.43 8.10 -8.05
CA LEU A 56 4.12 8.66 -7.70
C LEU A 56 4.15 9.52 -6.43
N SER A 57 5.21 9.44 -5.60
CA SER A 57 5.38 10.29 -4.42
C SER A 57 5.97 11.65 -4.83
N THR A 58 5.17 12.51 -5.46
CA THR A 58 5.62 13.83 -5.95
C THR A 58 5.72 14.89 -4.85
N ASN A 59 6.23 14.56 -3.66
CA ASN A 59 6.45 15.51 -2.56
C ASN A 59 7.67 15.10 -1.71
N ASP A 60 8.88 15.26 -2.25
CA ASP A 60 10.09 15.49 -1.47
C ASP A 60 10.70 16.83 -1.89
#